data_AF-A0A7X0GSE4-F1
#
_entry.id   AF-A0A7X0GSE4-F1
#
_cell.length_a   1.000
_cell.length_b   1.000
_cell.length_c   1.000
_cell.angle_alpha   90.00
_cell.angle_beta   90.00
_cell.angle_gamma   90.00
#
_symmetry.space_group_name_H-M   'P 1'
#
loop_
_entity.id
_entity.type
_entity.pdbx_description
1 polymer ?
#
loop_
_entity_poly.entity_id
_entity_poly.type
_entity_poly.pdbx_seq_one_letter_code
_entity_poly.pdbx_strand_id
1 'polypeptide(L)' 'MCAAAHAWVGLGRLVYVASSEQLGSWLSELGVPAPPARTLPVHEVAPGVIVDGPVPELTEQISRLYVRFHRGRG' A
#
# COMPACT_ATOMS: atom_id res chain seq x y z
N MET A 1 -5.10 -6.31 -7.08
CA MET A 1 -4.46 -7.45 -7.79
C MET A 1 -3.72 -8.36 -6.81
N CYS A 2 -2.65 -7.91 -6.15
CA CYS A 2 -1.81 -8.77 -5.31
C CYS A 2 -2.57 -9.45 -4.16
N ALA A 3 -3.49 -8.73 -3.49
CA ALA A 3 -4.35 -9.32 -2.45
C ALA A 3 -5.21 -10.49 -2.97
N ALA A 4 -5.78 -10.37 -4.17
CA ALA A 4 -6.55 -11.45 -4.78
C ALA A 4 -5.66 -12.65 -5.11
N ALA A 5 -4.49 -12.42 -5.71
CA ALA A 5 -3.54 -13.47 -6.01
C ALA A 5 -3.10 -14.22 -4.74
N HIS A 6 -2.78 -13.48 -3.67
CA HIS A 6 -2.44 -14.02 -2.36
C HIS A 6 -3.52 -14.96 -1.81
N ALA A 7 -4.79 -14.57 -1.91
CA ALA A 7 -5.91 -15.40 -1.49
C ALA A 7 -6.11 -16.63 -2.38
N TRP A 8 -6.02 -16.48 -3.71
CA TRP A 8 -6.22 -17.58 -4.66
C TRP A 8 -5.23 -18.73 -4.48
N VAL A 9 -3.97 -18.41 -4.18
CA VAL A 9 -2.94 -19.42 -3.95
C VAL A 9 -2.87 -19.90 -2.49
N GLY A 10 -3.78 -19.44 -1.63
CA GLY A 10 -3.87 -19.87 -0.24
C GLY A 10 -2.65 -19.48 0.60
N LEU A 11 -2.02 -18.33 0.32
CA LEU A 11 -0.95 -17.82 1.17
C LEU A 11 -1.49 -17.43 2.55
N GLY A 12 -0.63 -17.55 3.57
CA GLY A 12 -0.98 -17.29 4.96
C GLY A 12 -1.02 -15.81 5.33
N ARG A 13 -0.48 -15.48 6.50
CA ARG A 13 -0.50 -14.11 7.05
C ARG A 13 0.20 -13.10 6.14
N LEU A 14 -0.42 -11.94 5.93
CA LEU A 14 0.13 -10.80 5.22
C LEU A 14 0.49 -9.71 6.24
N VAL A 15 1.74 -9.23 6.21
CA VAL A 15 2.17 -8.10 7.03
C VAL A 15 2.62 -6.97 6.11
N TYR A 16 2.17 -5.74 6.37
CA TYR A 16 2.56 -4.57 5.58
C TYR A 16 3.09 -3.43 6.45
N VAL A 17 4.00 -2.64 5.89
CA VAL A 17 4.58 -1.47 6.58
C VAL A 17 3.72 -0.22 6.42
N ALA A 18 3.28 0.07 5.20
CA ALA A 18 2.44 1.23 4.88
C ALA A 18 1.16 0.77 4.16
N SER A 19 0.02 1.31 4.56
CA SER A 19 -1.28 0.97 3.99
C SER A 19 -1.46 1.61 2.61
N SER A 20 -2.42 1.08 1.83
CA SER A 20 -2.80 1.70 0.56
C SER A 20 -3.47 3.06 0.75
N GLU A 21 -4.11 3.30 1.91
CA GLU A 21 -4.65 4.61 2.29
C GLU A 21 -3.54 5.63 2.54
N GLN A 22 -2.49 5.25 3.30
CA GLN A 22 -1.32 6.11 3.53
C GLN A 22 -0.63 6.48 2.21
N LEU A 23 -0.47 5.52 1.30
CA LEU A 23 0.03 5.78 -0.04
C LEU A 23 -0.85 6.80 -0.79
N GLY A 24 -2.17 6.63 -0.76
CA GLY A 24 -3.10 7.57 -1.39
C GLY A 24 -2.96 8.99 -0.87
N SER A 25 -2.83 9.16 0.46
CA SER A 25 -2.57 10.45 1.10
C SER A 25 -1.27 11.08 0.61
N TRP A 26 -0.16 10.35 0.60
CA TRP A 26 1.12 10.89 0.15
C TRP A 26 1.13 11.27 -1.33
N LEU A 27 0.49 10.48 -2.20
CA LEU A 27 0.39 10.82 -3.63
C LEU A 27 -0.41 12.12 -3.84
N SER A 28 -1.51 12.28 -3.09
CA SER A 28 -2.30 13.51 -3.10
C SER A 28 -1.48 14.73 -2.65
N GLU A 29 -0.74 14.61 -1.54
CA GLU A 29 0.14 15.66 -1.04
C GLU A 29 1.26 16.03 -2.02
N LEU A 30 1.75 15.06 -2.80
CA LEU A 30 2.77 15.26 -3.82
C LEU A 30 2.21 15.79 -5.15
N GLY A 31 0.88 15.94 -5.28
CA GLY A 31 0.22 16.34 -6.53
C GLY A 31 0.36 15.29 -7.64
N VAL A 32 0.61 14.03 -7.28
CA VAL A 32 0.74 12.92 -8.23
C VAL A 32 -0.66 12.35 -8.51
N PRO A 33 -1.00 12.06 -9.78
CA PRO A 33 -2.26 11.40 -10.11
C PRO A 33 -2.44 10.08 -9.36
N ALA A 34 -3.68 9.80 -8.97
CA ALA A 34 -4.03 8.53 -8.35
C ALA A 34 -3.63 7.34 -9.27
N PRO A 35 -3.22 6.20 -8.69
CA PRO A 35 -2.92 5.01 -9.47
C PRO A 35 -4.17 4.52 -10.23
N PRO A 36 -3.99 3.81 -11.37
CA PRO A 36 -5.10 3.34 -12.18
C PRO A 36 -5.97 2.28 -11.49
N ALA A 37 -5.46 1.65 -10.43
CA ALA A 37 -6.22 0.77 -9.56
C ALA A 37 -6.53 1.49 -8.24
N ARG A 38 -7.80 1.42 -7.79
CA ARG A 38 -8.20 1.95 -6.49
C ARG A 38 -7.37 1.35 -5.36
N THR A 39 -7.02 2.17 -4.37
CA THR A 39 -6.26 1.81 -3.17
C THR A 39 -7.13 1.07 -2.16
N LEU A 40 -7.73 -0.06 -2.57
CA LEU A 40 -8.59 -0.86 -1.73
C LEU A 40 -7.76 -1.57 -0.65
N PRO A 41 -8.23 -1.59 0.62
CA PRO A 41 -7.59 -2.37 1.66
C PRO A 41 -7.70 -3.88 1.38
N VAL A 42 -6.74 -4.67 1.88
CA VAL A 42 -6.63 -6.11 1.59
C VAL A 42 -7.93 -6.85 1.89
N HIS A 43 -8.59 -6.55 3.02
CA HIS A 43 -9.82 -7.22 3.44
C HIS A 43 -11.03 -6.99 2.52
N GLU A 44 -11.04 -5.94 1.70
CA GLU A 44 -12.12 -5.69 0.73
C GLU A 44 -11.97 -6.62 -0.48
N VAL A 45 -10.74 -7.02 -0.79
CA VAL A 45 -10.41 -7.91 -1.91
C VAL A 45 -10.33 -9.37 -1.45
N ALA A 46 -9.85 -9.61 -0.23
CA ALA A 46 -9.56 -10.93 0.32
C ALA A 46 -9.97 -11.00 1.81
N PRO A 47 -11.28 -11.17 2.11
CA PRO A 47 -11.80 -11.05 3.47
C PRO A 47 -11.25 -12.05 4.49
N GLY A 48 -10.80 -13.23 4.02
CA GLY A 48 -10.29 -14.30 4.88
C GLY A 48 -8.79 -14.24 5.17
N VAL A 49 -8.06 -13.27 4.61
CA VAL A 49 -6.61 -13.16 4.83
C VAL A 49 -6.36 -12.50 6.19
N ILE A 50 -5.50 -13.11 7.00
CA ILE A 50 -5.00 -12.50 8.25
C ILE A 50 -4.01 -11.40 7.86
N VAL A 51 -4.29 -10.16 8.27
CA VAL A 51 -3.52 -8.98 7.90
C VAL A 51 -3.05 -8.25 9.15
N ASP A 52 -1.75 -7.96 9.23
CA ASP A 52 -1.16 -7.09 10.25
C ASP A 52 -0.47 -5.87 9.61
N GLY A 53 -0.57 -4.72 10.27
CA GLY A 53 0.03 -3.47 9.83
C GLY A 53 -0.92 -2.28 9.99
N PRO A 54 -0.45 -1.03 9.75
CA PRO A 54 0.92 -0.68 9.34
C PRO A 54 1.96 -0.91 10.45
N VAL A 55 3.24 -0.72 10.11
CA VAL A 55 4.34 -0.63 11.08
C VAL A 55 4.72 0.85 11.21
N PRO A 56 4.21 1.58 12.23
CA PRO A 56 4.37 3.03 12.32
C PRO A 56 5.82 3.49 12.31
N GLU A 57 6.71 2.75 12.96
CA GLU A 57 8.14 3.06 13.11
C GLU A 57 8.89 3.10 11.77
N LEU A 58 8.35 2.45 10.74
CA LEU A 58 8.94 2.37 9.40
C LEU A 58 8.16 3.18 8.35
N THR A 59 6.97 3.67 8.68
CA THR A 59 6.07 4.36 7.75
C THR A 59 6.73 5.61 7.14
N GLU A 60 7.44 6.41 7.95
CA GLU A 60 8.12 7.61 7.47
C GLU A 60 9.20 7.27 6.43
N GLN A 61 9.96 6.19 6.66
CA GLN A 61 10.99 5.75 5.72
C GLN A 61 10.38 5.36 4.37
N ILE A 62 9.23 4.68 4.38
CA ILE A 62 8.50 4.33 3.16
C ILE A 62 7.98 5.58 2.45
N SER A 63 7.40 6.55 3.16
CA SER A 63 6.95 7.82 2.56
C SER A 63 8.10 8.54 1.85
N ARG A 64 9.27 8.64 2.50
CA ARG A 64 10.47 9.27 1.89
C ARG A 64 10.91 8.57 0.59
N LEU A 65 10.73 7.25 0.47
CA LEU A 65 11.01 6.53 -0.79
C LEU A 65 10.08 6.98 -1.93
N TYR A 66 8.78 7.13 -1.66
CA TYR A 66 7.82 7.64 -2.64
C TYR A 66 8.12 9.09 -3.03
N VAL A 67 8.43 9.95 -2.04
CA VAL A 67 8.86 11.34 -2.29
C VAL A 67 10.08 11.37 -3.22
N ARG A 68 11.11 10.57 -2.92
CA ARG A 68 12.32 10.49 -3.76
C ARG A 68 12.00 10.04 -5.18
N PHE A 69 11.17 9.01 -5.33
CA PHE A 69 10.80 8.44 -6.63
C PHE A 69 10.07 9.46 -7.52
N HIS A 70 9.12 10.21 -6.96
CA HIS A 70 8.34 11.18 -7.72
C HIS A 70 9.07 12.50 -7.96
N ARG A 71 9.94 12.94 -7.04
CA ARG A 71 10.80 14.12 -7.26
C ARG A 71 11.94 13.87 -8.23
N GLY A 72 12.48 12.65 -8.29
CA GLY A 72 13.54 12.28 -9.26
C GLY A 72 13.05 11.98 -10.67
N ARG A 73 11.73 12.02 -10.90
CA ARG A 73 11.10 11.88 -12.22
C ARG A 73 10.72 13.23 -12.87
N GLY A 74 11.03 14.34 -12.20
CA GLY A 74 10.90 15.70 -12.72
C GLY A 74 12.10 16.13 -13.53
#